data_AF-L2GQ26-F1
#
_entry.id   AF-L2GQ26-F1
#
_cell.length_a   1.000
_cell.length_b   1.000
_cell.length_c   1.000
_cell.angle_alpha   90.00
_cell.angle_beta   90.00
_cell.angle_gamma   90.00
#
_symmetry.space_group_name_H-M   'P 1'
#
loop_
_entity.id
_entity.type
_entity.pdbx_description
1 polymer ?
#
loop_
_entity_poly.entity_id
_entity_poly.type
_entity_poly.pdbx_seq_one_letter_code
_entity_poly.pdbx_strand_id
1 'polypeptide(L)'
;MDYYTSVMLSDQILGSLRYLSLGKKNCELLLLFSRCYVARLEYFVINTWDLELAVNVLKEINRNELKHLVLICYEMISIHEICDVSDLFNLEFAALEVLEIGAGYRDLGLNSRFTSGIQMKKLETLRINCWCVDKELMQMITKFEMLKHLEIFMCDYADISYELVWKQLPNLKGPIEKLFV
;
A
#
# COMPACT_ATOMS: atom_id res chain seq x y z
N MET A 1 18.59 -15.75 -7.06
CA MET A 1 18.23 -16.08 -8.46
C MET A 1 16.78 -16.50 -8.41
N ASP A 2 15.86 -15.58 -8.62
CA ASP A 2 14.43 -15.90 -8.57
C ASP A 2 13.86 -15.80 -9.99
N TYR A 3 13.45 -16.95 -10.49
CA TYR A 3 12.77 -17.12 -11.77
C TYR A 3 11.37 -16.51 -11.66
N TYR A 4 11.18 -15.29 -12.15
CA TYR A 4 9.85 -14.71 -12.27
C TYR A 4 9.22 -15.13 -13.59
N THR A 5 8.13 -15.90 -13.49
CA THR A 5 7.23 -16.22 -14.59
C THR A 5 6.72 -14.91 -15.19
N SER A 6 7.22 -14.55 -16.37
CA SER A 6 6.60 -13.49 -17.17
C SER A 6 5.27 -14.03 -17.68
N VAL A 7 4.19 -13.71 -16.99
CA VAL A 7 2.86 -14.07 -17.48
C VAL A 7 2.53 -13.10 -18.61
N MET A 8 2.95 -13.41 -19.85
CA MET A 8 2.36 -12.82 -21.04
C MET A 8 1.02 -13.52 -21.25
N LEU A 9 -0.06 -12.93 -20.77
CA LEU A 9 -1.41 -13.38 -21.13
C LEU A 9 -1.70 -12.89 -22.54
N SER A 10 -1.63 -13.82 -23.50
CA SER A 10 -2.29 -13.69 -24.80
C SER A 10 -3.76 -13.30 -24.59
N ASP A 11 -4.42 -12.75 -25.62
CA ASP A 11 -5.79 -12.18 -25.67
C ASP A 11 -6.98 -13.02 -25.12
N GLN A 12 -6.71 -14.08 -24.36
CA GLN A 12 -7.65 -14.88 -23.60
C GLN A 12 -8.05 -14.19 -22.30
N ILE A 13 -9.33 -13.85 -22.21
CA ILE A 13 -10.00 -13.34 -21.01
C ILE A 13 -9.91 -14.41 -19.90
N LEU A 14 -8.94 -14.28 -19.01
CA LEU A 14 -8.81 -15.12 -17.82
C LEU A 14 -9.74 -14.60 -16.72
N GLY A 15 -10.97 -15.11 -16.70
CA GLY A 15 -11.95 -14.84 -15.64
C GLY A 15 -11.59 -15.40 -14.26
N SER A 16 -10.40 -16.00 -14.09
CA SER A 16 -10.01 -16.74 -12.89
C SER A 16 -8.76 -16.22 -12.18
N LEU A 17 -8.15 -15.12 -12.64
CA LEU A 17 -6.92 -14.61 -12.03
C LEU A 17 -7.23 -13.93 -10.68
N ARG A 18 -6.89 -14.63 -9.58
CA ARG A 18 -7.09 -14.14 -8.20
C ARG A 18 -5.88 -13.50 -7.57
N TYR A 19 -4.70 -13.83 -8.06
CA TYR A 19 -3.41 -13.41 -7.54
C TYR A 19 -2.58 -12.84 -8.67
N LEU A 20 -1.98 -11.68 -8.44
CA LEU A 20 -1.00 -11.09 -9.33
C LEU A 20 0.19 -10.58 -8.52
N SER A 21 1.40 -10.76 -9.04
CA SER A 21 2.63 -10.21 -8.48
C SER A 21 3.46 -9.59 -9.57
N LEU A 22 3.90 -8.35 -9.35
CA LEU A 22 4.69 -7.58 -10.30
C LEU A 22 6.05 -7.30 -9.72
N GLY A 23 7.08 -7.74 -10.46
CA GLY A 23 8.45 -7.43 -10.15
C GLY A 23 8.86 -6.04 -10.64
N LYS A 24 9.94 -5.55 -10.02
CA LYS A 24 10.59 -4.24 -10.22
C LYS A 24 10.65 -3.70 -11.66
N LYS A 25 10.80 -4.56 -12.68
CA LYS A 25 10.98 -4.16 -14.09
C LYS A 25 9.73 -4.30 -14.96
N ASN A 26 8.64 -4.85 -14.43
CA ASN A 26 7.50 -5.31 -15.22
C ASN A 26 6.25 -4.42 -15.07
N CYS A 27 6.36 -3.25 -14.44
CA CYS A 27 5.21 -2.35 -14.27
C CYS A 27 4.72 -1.75 -15.62
N GLU A 28 5.60 -1.57 -16.61
CA GLU A 28 5.19 -1.12 -17.96
C GLU A 28 4.32 -2.15 -18.70
N LEU A 29 4.47 -3.45 -18.40
CA LEU A 29 3.71 -4.52 -19.05
C LEU A 29 2.22 -4.56 -18.65
N LEU A 30 1.82 -3.82 -17.61
CA LEU A 30 0.42 -3.77 -17.15
C LEU A 30 -0.50 -2.92 -18.00
N LEU A 31 0.04 -2.01 -18.81
CA LEU A 31 -0.76 -1.26 -19.79
C LEU A 31 -1.44 -2.20 -20.81
N LEU A 32 -0.98 -3.46 -20.92
CA LEU A 32 -1.63 -4.51 -21.71
C LEU A 32 -2.66 -5.34 -20.91
N PHE A 33 -2.54 -5.42 -19.57
CA PHE A 33 -3.45 -6.18 -18.70
C PHE A 33 -4.77 -5.45 -18.42
N SER A 34 -4.82 -4.12 -18.54
CA SER A 34 -6.02 -3.30 -18.31
C SER A 34 -7.22 -3.67 -19.21
N ARG A 35 -7.01 -4.51 -20.23
CA ARG A 35 -8.06 -5.02 -21.12
C ARG A 35 -8.79 -6.26 -20.59
N CYS A 36 -8.35 -6.85 -19.48
CA CYS A 36 -9.00 -8.04 -18.88
C CYS A 36 -10.08 -7.64 -17.86
N TYR A 37 -11.22 -7.15 -18.34
CA TYR A 37 -12.37 -6.69 -17.53
C TYR A 37 -13.04 -7.77 -16.66
N VAL A 38 -12.68 -9.05 -16.82
CA VAL A 38 -13.36 -10.19 -16.16
C VAL A 38 -12.53 -10.83 -15.04
N ALA A 39 -11.28 -10.40 -14.84
CA ALA A 39 -10.42 -10.99 -13.82
C ALA A 39 -10.86 -10.56 -12.40
N ARG A 40 -11.09 -11.54 -11.54
CA ARG A 40 -11.44 -11.37 -10.11
C ARG A 40 -10.18 -11.29 -9.25
N LEU A 41 -9.49 -10.15 -9.31
CA LEU A 41 -8.25 -9.97 -8.58
C LEU A 41 -8.53 -9.69 -7.10
N GLU A 42 -8.33 -10.69 -6.24
CA GLU A 42 -8.53 -10.57 -4.79
C GLU A 42 -7.23 -10.20 -4.05
N TYR A 43 -6.07 -10.58 -4.61
CA TYR A 43 -4.75 -10.33 -4.03
C TYR A 43 -3.81 -9.75 -5.07
N PHE A 44 -3.09 -8.69 -4.70
CA PHE A 44 -2.14 -8.04 -5.60
C PHE A 44 -0.86 -7.60 -4.87
N VAL A 45 0.29 -8.02 -5.39
CA VAL A 45 1.62 -7.51 -4.99
C VAL A 45 2.19 -6.65 -6.11
N ILE A 46 2.59 -5.44 -5.76
CA ILE A 46 3.35 -4.56 -6.65
C ILE A 46 4.70 -4.27 -5.99
N ASN A 47 5.77 -4.68 -6.65
CA ASN A 47 7.12 -4.32 -6.28
C ASN A 47 7.68 -3.40 -7.37
N THR A 48 7.89 -2.13 -7.01
CA THR A 48 8.28 -1.07 -7.94
C THR A 48 9.33 -0.15 -7.33
N TRP A 49 9.97 0.63 -8.18
CA TRP A 49 10.81 1.76 -7.79
C TRP A 49 10.04 3.08 -7.80
N ASP A 50 8.95 3.10 -8.55
CA ASP A 50 8.14 4.28 -8.83
C ASP A 50 6.74 4.07 -8.26
N LEU A 51 6.43 4.82 -7.20
CA LEU A 51 5.13 4.79 -6.54
C LEU A 51 4.02 5.35 -7.43
N GLU A 52 4.32 6.38 -8.23
CA GLU A 52 3.36 6.97 -9.16
C GLU A 52 2.94 5.93 -10.19
N LEU A 53 3.90 5.16 -10.71
CA LEU A 53 3.62 4.05 -11.61
C LEU A 53 2.74 2.97 -10.96
N ALA A 54 3.01 2.59 -9.71
CA ALA A 54 2.15 1.66 -8.97
C ALA A 54 0.72 2.18 -8.81
N VAL A 55 0.56 3.45 -8.44
CA VAL A 55 -0.75 4.10 -8.31
C VAL A 55 -1.46 4.14 -9.66
N ASN A 56 -0.76 4.45 -10.75
CA ASN A 56 -1.33 4.47 -12.09
C ASN A 56 -1.81 3.08 -12.52
N VAL A 57 -1.05 2.02 -12.23
CA VAL A 57 -1.51 0.63 -12.42
C VAL A 57 -2.78 0.37 -11.61
N LEU A 58 -2.80 0.76 -10.34
CA LEU A 58 -3.95 0.55 -9.48
C LEU A 58 -5.20 1.25 -10.02
N LYS A 59 -5.07 2.44 -10.61
CA LYS A 59 -6.16 3.19 -11.27
C LYS A 59 -6.78 2.42 -12.44
N GLU A 60 -5.97 1.69 -13.20
CA GLU A 60 -6.39 0.95 -14.40
C GLU A 60 -7.04 -0.42 -14.14
N ILE A 61 -6.82 -1.01 -12.95
CA ILE A 61 -7.43 -2.31 -12.61
C ILE A 61 -8.80 -2.16 -11.96
N ASN A 62 -9.62 -3.21 -12.05
CA ASN A 62 -10.83 -3.32 -11.24
C ASN A 62 -10.46 -3.61 -9.77
N ARG A 63 -10.61 -2.60 -8.90
CA ARG A 63 -10.29 -2.68 -7.46
C ARG A 63 -11.45 -3.15 -6.59
N ASN A 64 -12.65 -3.38 -7.15
CA ASN A 64 -13.85 -3.65 -6.37
C ASN A 64 -13.79 -4.96 -5.58
N GLU A 65 -13.05 -5.94 -6.09
CA GLU A 65 -12.87 -7.25 -5.46
C GLU A 65 -11.51 -7.42 -4.78
N LEU A 66 -10.64 -6.40 -4.85
CA LEU A 66 -9.30 -6.48 -4.26
C LEU A 66 -9.40 -6.41 -2.73
N LYS A 67 -9.01 -7.51 -2.07
CA LYS A 67 -9.05 -7.68 -0.62
C LYS A 67 -7.69 -7.45 0.02
N HIS A 68 -6.60 -7.80 -0.66
CA HIS A 68 -5.25 -7.66 -0.16
C HIS A 68 -4.35 -6.97 -1.19
N LEU A 69 -3.76 -5.86 -0.78
CA LEU A 69 -2.74 -5.15 -1.53
C LEU A 69 -1.42 -5.13 -0.75
N VAL A 70 -0.35 -5.54 -1.41
CA VAL A 70 1.03 -5.38 -0.94
C VAL A 70 1.75 -4.45 -1.90
N LEU A 71 2.18 -3.29 -1.41
CA LEU A 71 2.92 -2.31 -2.19
C LEU A 71 4.32 -2.17 -1.61
N ILE A 72 5.31 -2.53 -2.41
CA ILE A 72 6.71 -2.43 -2.01
C ILE A 72 7.42 -1.47 -2.96
N CYS A 73 7.79 -0.32 -2.42
CA CYS A 73 8.44 0.76 -3.13
C CYS A 73 9.90 0.90 -2.65
N TYR A 74 10.82 0.29 -3.39
CA TYR A 74 12.26 0.37 -3.10
C TYR A 74 12.88 1.48 -3.95
N GLU A 75 13.45 2.52 -3.39
CA GLU A 75 14.34 3.38 -4.17
C GLU A 75 15.76 3.28 -3.61
N MET A 76 16.73 3.34 -4.50
CA MET A 76 18.09 2.88 -4.20
C MET A 76 19.03 4.00 -3.73
N ILE A 77 18.63 5.28 -3.69
CA ILE A 77 19.62 6.38 -3.71
C ILE A 77 19.35 7.57 -2.77
N SER A 78 18.20 7.69 -2.08
CA SER A 78 17.96 8.86 -1.20
C SER A 78 17.35 8.47 0.15
N ILE A 79 18.16 8.58 1.20
CA ILE A 79 17.81 8.34 2.62
C ILE A 79 16.98 9.47 3.26
N HIS A 80 16.56 10.48 2.48
CA HIS A 80 15.89 11.68 3.00
C HIS A 80 14.66 12.11 2.21
N GLU A 81 14.17 11.27 1.30
CA GLU A 81 12.97 11.59 0.52
C GLU A 81 11.75 10.88 1.11
N ILE A 82 10.70 11.66 1.35
CA ILE A 82 9.42 11.16 1.84
C ILE A 82 8.73 10.42 0.69
N CYS A 83 8.44 9.15 0.91
CA CYS A 83 7.56 8.35 0.07
C CYS A 83 6.11 8.81 0.31
N ASP A 84 5.63 9.72 -0.54
CA ASP A 84 4.28 10.29 -0.46
C ASP A 84 3.22 9.30 -0.97
N VAL A 85 2.48 8.69 -0.05
CA VAL A 85 1.40 7.72 -0.36
C VAL A 85 0.01 8.36 -0.44
N SER A 86 -0.07 9.68 -0.58
CA SER A 86 -1.35 10.40 -0.70
C SER A 86 -2.25 9.82 -1.78
N ASP A 87 -1.71 9.62 -2.98
CA ASP A 87 -2.52 9.14 -4.10
C ASP A 87 -3.01 7.71 -3.91
N LEU A 88 -2.27 6.88 -3.17
CA LEU A 88 -2.72 5.53 -2.81
C LEU A 88 -3.96 5.60 -1.91
N PHE A 89 -3.93 6.44 -0.87
CA PHE A 89 -5.05 6.60 0.06
C PHE A 89 -6.24 7.37 -0.53
N ASN A 90 -6.04 8.07 -1.65
CA ASN A 90 -7.10 8.69 -2.45
C ASN A 90 -7.87 7.68 -3.32
N LEU A 91 -7.34 6.47 -3.53
CA LEU A 91 -8.04 5.46 -4.33
C LEU A 91 -9.19 4.83 -3.54
N GLU A 92 -10.34 4.71 -4.19
CA GLU A 92 -11.49 3.99 -3.65
C GLU A 92 -11.31 2.47 -3.80
N PHE A 93 -11.48 1.76 -2.68
CA PHE A 93 -11.49 0.30 -2.61
C PHE A 93 -12.76 -0.19 -1.90
N ALA A 94 -13.57 -1.00 -2.60
CA ALA A 94 -14.84 -1.50 -2.05
C ALA A 94 -14.67 -2.70 -1.11
N ALA A 95 -13.57 -3.45 -1.23
CA ALA A 95 -13.35 -4.72 -0.53
C ALA A 95 -11.97 -4.84 0.14
N LEU A 96 -11.13 -3.79 0.13
CA LEU A 96 -9.77 -3.88 0.67
C LEU A 96 -9.82 -4.04 2.20
N GLU A 97 -9.30 -5.17 2.67
CA GLU A 97 -9.24 -5.58 4.07
C GLU A 97 -7.81 -5.52 4.61
N VAL A 98 -6.81 -5.79 3.76
CA VAL A 98 -5.40 -5.82 4.12
C VAL A 98 -4.57 -4.92 3.20
N LEU A 99 -3.83 -4.00 3.80
CA LEU A 99 -2.86 -3.15 3.12
C LEU A 99 -1.49 -3.31 3.76
N GLU A 100 -0.49 -3.63 2.94
CA GLU A 100 0.91 -3.67 3.35
C GLU A 100 1.72 -2.69 2.51
N ILE A 101 2.48 -1.82 3.17
CA ILE A 101 3.32 -0.81 2.52
C ILE A 101 4.76 -1.00 2.99
N GLY A 102 5.66 -1.29 2.05
CA GLY A 102 7.10 -1.28 2.28
C GLY A 102 7.74 -0.10 1.56
N ALA A 103 8.26 0.88 2.31
CA ALA A 103 9.02 2.02 1.78
C ALA A 103 10.54 1.84 1.87
N GLY A 104 11.01 0.72 2.43
CA GLY A 104 12.44 0.48 2.66
C GLY A 104 13.02 1.52 3.62
N TYR A 105 14.13 2.15 3.24
CA TYR A 105 14.84 3.15 4.06
C TYR A 105 14.32 4.59 3.87
N ARG A 106 13.09 4.76 3.37
CA ARG A 106 12.46 6.08 3.22
C ARG A 106 11.46 6.36 4.33
N ASP A 107 11.30 7.64 4.62
CA ASP A 107 10.18 8.13 5.40
C ASP A 107 8.89 7.88 4.62
N LEU A 108 7.83 7.45 5.29
CA LEU A 108 6.52 7.26 4.70
C LEU A 108 5.61 8.38 5.20
N GLY A 109 4.94 9.05 4.27
CA GLY A 109 4.15 10.21 4.64
C GLY A 109 3.01 10.55 3.70
N LEU A 110 2.28 11.59 4.08
CA LEU A 110 1.23 12.19 3.26
C LEU A 110 1.63 13.63 2.92
N ASN A 111 1.29 14.04 1.71
CA ASN A 111 1.35 15.44 1.35
C ASN A 111 0.48 16.26 2.32
N SER A 112 1.01 17.38 2.81
CA SER A 112 0.29 18.34 3.66
C SER A 112 -1.08 18.81 3.09
N ARG A 113 -1.31 18.67 1.78
CA ARG A 113 -2.58 19.00 1.10
C ARG A 113 -3.59 17.86 1.08
N PHE A 114 -3.26 16.70 1.65
CA PHE A 114 -4.15 15.56 1.74
C PHE A 114 -5.34 15.93 2.65
N THR A 115 -6.50 16.09 2.02
CA THR A 115 -7.74 16.54 2.65
C THR A 115 -8.90 15.56 2.45
N SER A 116 -8.65 14.48 1.72
CA SER A 116 -9.66 13.46 1.42
C SER A 116 -9.95 12.61 2.68
N GLY A 117 -11.22 12.23 2.81
CA GLY A 117 -11.63 11.25 3.83
C GLY A 117 -11.08 9.85 3.51
N ILE A 118 -11.18 8.94 4.47
CA ILE A 118 -10.74 7.55 4.29
C ILE A 118 -11.57 6.87 3.19
N GLN A 119 -10.89 6.41 2.14
CA GLN A 119 -11.50 5.70 1.01
C GLN A 119 -11.46 4.16 1.17
N MET A 120 -10.72 3.65 2.15
CA MET A 120 -10.57 2.21 2.44
C MET A 120 -11.38 1.83 3.68
N LYS A 121 -12.72 1.92 3.58
CA LYS A 121 -13.61 1.81 4.75
C LYS A 121 -13.61 0.44 5.43
N LYS A 122 -13.25 -0.63 4.71
CA LYS A 122 -13.19 -2.00 5.20
C LYS A 122 -11.79 -2.44 5.65
N LEU A 123 -10.83 -1.52 5.71
CA LEU A 123 -9.46 -1.87 6.06
C LEU A 123 -9.39 -2.36 7.51
N GLU A 124 -9.03 -3.63 7.68
CA GLU A 124 -8.91 -4.28 8.98
C GLU A 124 -7.45 -4.44 9.40
N THR A 125 -6.53 -4.59 8.45
CA THR A 125 -5.10 -4.77 8.70
C THR A 125 -4.27 -3.76 7.92
N LEU A 126 -3.43 -3.02 8.63
CA LEU A 126 -2.41 -2.14 8.05
C LEU A 126 -1.03 -2.56 8.54
N ARG A 127 -0.14 -2.85 7.60
CA ARG A 127 1.27 -3.11 7.85
C ARG A 127 2.12 -2.07 7.16
N ILE A 128 3.04 -1.47 7.89
CA ILE A 128 3.97 -0.47 7.39
C ILE A 128 5.39 -0.92 7.70
N ASN A 129 6.27 -0.82 6.72
CA ASN A 129 7.71 -1.00 6.88
C ASN A 129 8.44 0.18 6.23
N CYS A 130 9.07 1.02 7.03
CA CYS A 130 9.68 2.27 6.58
C CYS A 130 10.80 2.73 7.53
N TRP A 131 11.44 3.85 7.20
CA TRP A 131 12.39 4.50 8.10
C TRP A 131 11.68 5.27 9.23
N CYS A 132 10.73 6.12 8.87
CA CYS A 132 9.90 6.93 9.76
C CYS A 132 8.48 7.02 9.19
N VAL A 133 7.49 7.28 10.05
CA VAL A 133 6.12 7.65 9.64
C VAL A 133 5.88 9.11 10.01
N ASP A 134 5.42 9.91 9.07
CA ASP A 134 5.10 11.31 9.35
C ASP A 134 3.84 11.49 10.21
N LYS A 135 3.62 12.73 10.64
CA LYS A 135 2.50 13.07 11.53
C LYS A 135 1.15 12.90 10.85
N GLU A 136 1.06 13.35 9.61
CA GLU A 136 -0.15 13.40 8.81
C GLU A 136 -0.67 11.99 8.53
N LEU A 137 0.22 11.06 8.16
CA LEU A 137 -0.07 9.65 7.99
C LEU A 137 -0.55 9.02 9.30
N MET A 138 0.16 9.24 10.41
CA MET A 138 -0.28 8.73 11.71
C MET A 138 -1.66 9.26 12.10
N GLN A 139 -1.94 10.55 11.90
CA GLN A 139 -3.26 11.11 12.16
C GLN A 139 -4.33 10.50 11.26
N MET A 140 -4.02 10.20 10.00
CA MET A 140 -4.94 9.53 9.10
C MET A 140 -5.21 8.09 9.58
N ILE A 141 -4.19 7.36 10.03
CA ILE A 141 -4.33 5.99 10.57
C ILE A 141 -5.30 5.94 11.74
N THR A 142 -5.25 6.93 12.65
CA THR A 142 -6.18 7.00 13.80
C THR A 142 -7.65 7.09 13.41
N LYS A 143 -7.96 7.52 12.18
CA LYS A 143 -9.32 7.68 11.70
C LYS A 143 -9.93 6.37 11.18
N PHE A 144 -9.17 5.29 10.98
CA PHE A 144 -9.74 4.02 10.54
C PHE A 144 -10.62 3.38 11.61
N GLU A 145 -11.89 3.19 11.28
CA GLU A 145 -12.91 2.67 12.22
C GLU A 145 -12.96 1.13 12.25
N MET A 146 -12.52 0.45 11.19
CA MET A 146 -12.52 -1.01 11.10
C MET A 146 -11.16 -1.65 11.37
N LEU A 147 -10.12 -0.84 11.65
CA LEU A 147 -8.76 -1.33 11.84
C LEU A 147 -8.68 -2.19 13.12
N LYS A 148 -8.33 -3.47 12.95
CA LYS A 148 -8.12 -4.45 14.03
C LYS A 148 -6.63 -4.70 14.28
N HIS A 149 -5.83 -4.62 13.22
CA HIS A 149 -4.42 -4.98 13.26
C HIS A 149 -3.56 -3.85 12.67
N LEU A 150 -2.66 -3.33 13.49
CA LEU A 150 -1.68 -2.33 13.07
C LEU A 150 -0.27 -2.85 13.38
N GLU A 151 0.56 -2.94 12.35
CA GLU A 151 1.97 -3.28 12.48
C GLU A 151 2.81 -2.18 11.81
N ILE A 152 3.70 -1.54 12.56
CA ILE A 152 4.61 -0.52 12.05
C ILE A 152 6.04 -0.97 12.37
N PHE A 153 6.81 -1.30 11.35
CA PHE A 153 8.22 -1.63 11.47
C PHE A 153 9.04 -0.42 11.05
N MET A 154 9.74 0.19 12.01
CA MET A 154 10.64 1.33 11.77
C MET A 154 12.10 0.92 11.98
N CYS A 155 13.04 1.60 11.32
CA CYS A 155 14.46 1.40 11.57
C CYS A 155 14.87 2.08 12.90
N ASP A 156 15.61 1.34 13.75
CA ASP A 156 15.96 1.65 15.16
C ASP A 156 16.68 2.99 15.46
N TYR A 157 16.99 3.83 14.46
CA TYR A 157 17.86 5.00 14.64
C TYR A 157 17.13 6.35 14.83
N ALA A 158 15.81 6.37 14.86
CA ALA A 158 15.02 7.62 14.88
C ALA A 158 14.09 7.74 16.11
N ASP A 159 14.63 8.10 17.27
CA ASP A 159 13.86 8.31 18.52
C ASP A 159 12.63 9.24 18.36
N ILE A 160 12.73 10.21 17.45
CA ILE A 160 11.66 11.19 17.16
C ILE A 160 10.44 10.55 16.50
N SER A 161 10.63 9.54 15.65
CA SER A 161 9.51 8.85 14.98
C SER A 161 8.70 8.04 15.98
N TYR A 162 9.40 7.40 16.92
CA TYR A 162 8.80 6.58 17.96
C TYR A 162 7.90 7.41 18.87
N GLU A 163 8.38 8.56 19.37
CA GLU A 163 7.55 9.46 20.19
C GLU A 163 6.28 9.92 19.47
N LEU A 164 6.38 10.20 18.17
CA LEU A 164 5.27 10.65 17.37
C LEU A 164 4.21 9.56 17.27
N VAL A 165 4.62 8.34 16.93
CA VAL A 165 3.73 7.18 16.83
C VAL A 165 3.05 6.95 18.17
N TRP A 166 3.81 6.88 19.26
CA TRP A 166 3.29 6.65 20.61
C TRP A 166 2.26 7.67 21.07
N LYS A 167 2.43 8.95 20.71
CA LYS A 167 1.44 9.99 21.02
C LYS A 167 0.14 9.83 20.24
N GLN A 168 0.15 9.19 19.08
CA GLN A 168 -1.04 8.99 18.24
C GLN A 168 -1.76 7.67 18.49
N LEU A 169 -1.07 6.62 18.94
CA LEU A 169 -1.67 5.29 19.20
C LEU A 169 -2.93 5.31 20.10
N PRO A 170 -2.99 6.10 21.19
CA PRO A 170 -4.20 6.18 22.01
C PRO A 170 -5.43 6.73 21.28
N ASN A 171 -5.26 7.39 20.14
CA ASN A 171 -6.34 7.98 19.35
C ASN A 171 -6.91 7.01 18.30
N LEU A 172 -6.40 5.78 18.20
CA LEU A 172 -6.93 4.76 17.29
C LEU A 172 -8.41 4.50 17.59
N LYS A 173 -9.26 4.64 16.55
CA LYS A 173 -10.71 4.42 16.67
C LYS A 173 -11.14 2.96 16.49
N GLY A 174 -10.34 2.17 15.77
CA GLY A 174 -10.68 0.80 15.42
C GLY A 174 -10.67 -0.15 16.63
N PRO A 175 -11.33 -1.31 16.52
CA PRO A 175 -11.32 -2.36 17.55
C PRO A 175 -9.97 -3.08 17.55
N ILE A 176 -8.91 -2.43 18.04
CA ILE A 176 -7.54 -2.94 17.96
C ILE A 176 -7.40 -4.26 18.75
N GLU A 177 -7.17 -5.34 17.99
CA GLU A 177 -6.90 -6.69 18.50
C GLU A 177 -5.40 -6.98 18.54
N LYS A 178 -4.62 -6.39 17.61
CA LYS A 178 -3.17 -6.56 17.54
C LYS A 178 -2.49 -5.23 17.20
N LEU A 179 -1.55 -4.84 18.04
CA LEU A 179 -0.72 -3.65 17.82
C LEU A 179 0.74 -4.04 17.99
N PHE A 180 1.53 -3.78 16.96
CA PHE A 180 2.97 -3.97 16.95
C PHE A 180 3.63 -2.72 16.37
N VAL A 181 4.55 -2.11 17.13
CA VAL A 181 5.33 -0.93 16.73
C VAL A 181 6.76 -1.16 17.17
#